data_AF-A0A0C3BBC1-F1
#
_entry.id   AF-A0A0C3BBC1-F1
#
_cell.length_a   1.000
_cell.length_b   1.000
_cell.length_c   1.000
_cell.angle_alpha   90.00
_cell.angle_beta   90.00
_cell.angle_gamma   90.00
#
_symmetry.space_group_name_H-M   'P 1'
#
loop_
_entity.id
_entity.type
_entity.pdbx_description
1 polymer ?
#
loop_
_entity_poly.entity_id
_entity_poly.type
_entity_poly.pdbx_seq_one_letter_code
_entity_poly.pdbx_strand_id
1 'polypeptide(L)'
;MSEQSFLKRRGIKPVRSLVVHAPGVQLAFDLPGLPYAEPRFANVVLLSDKDRLACHWDETSERPWGKGLVGVVYLVTLDDMAKIYATEGGGASYEIIQVECHEIGKGDKGETIKANTLYSSRPDRRRTQLGQPSLRYMNLLITGAKEKSLPQSYVKFLQGVDVYRRTTVLQTIALSLLAFLMVPCIIPLFTLARVLRNKKGEAPKWVQWSTGRVFKITWGIHDFAFRHLFGSGEVTKR
;
A
#
# COMPACT_ATOMS: atom_id res chain seq x y z
N MET A 1 -0.27 -7.62 5.26
CA MET A 1 -1.16 -8.81 5.32
C MET A 1 -0.37 -10.10 5.16
N SER A 2 0.44 -10.30 4.11
CA SER A 2 1.26 -11.51 3.97
C SER A 2 2.30 -11.66 5.09
N GLU A 3 2.29 -12.81 5.75
CA GLU A 3 3.18 -13.16 6.87
C GLU A 3 4.64 -13.27 6.41
N GLN A 4 4.86 -13.79 5.20
CA GLN A 4 6.20 -13.95 4.62
C GLN A 4 6.90 -12.60 4.36
N SER A 5 6.15 -11.57 3.97
CA SER A 5 6.72 -10.25 3.66
C SER A 5 6.77 -9.34 4.89
N PHE A 6 5.75 -9.40 5.77
CA PHE A 6 5.63 -8.51 6.92
C PHE A 6 6.41 -9.01 8.15
N LEU A 7 6.35 -10.32 8.47
CA LEU A 7 6.90 -10.87 9.71
C LEU A 7 8.30 -11.46 9.50
N LYS A 8 8.49 -12.31 8.48
CA LYS A 8 9.76 -13.01 8.27
C LYS A 8 10.92 -12.09 7.87
N ARG A 9 10.71 -11.16 6.92
CA ARG A 9 11.77 -10.25 6.46
C ARG A 9 12.21 -9.23 7.54
N ARG A 10 11.34 -8.92 8.50
CA ARG A 10 11.60 -7.93 9.54
C ARG A 10 12.00 -8.54 10.89
N GLY A 11 11.94 -9.87 11.00
CA GLY A 11 12.20 -10.59 12.25
C GLY A 11 11.21 -10.24 13.37
N ILE A 12 9.99 -9.83 13.01
CA ILE A 12 8.95 -9.43 13.97
C ILE A 12 8.12 -10.65 14.30
N LYS A 13 7.90 -10.90 15.59
CA LYS A 13 7.01 -11.96 16.09
C LYS A 13 5.83 -11.32 16.82
N PRO A 14 4.63 -11.26 16.20
CA PRO A 14 3.49 -10.63 16.84
C PRO A 14 3.02 -11.48 18.02
N VAL A 15 2.65 -10.83 19.11
CA VAL A 15 2.11 -11.46 20.32
C VAL A 15 0.72 -12.04 20.04
N ARG A 16 -0.07 -11.33 19.23
CA ARG A 16 -1.42 -11.73 18.81
C ARG A 16 -1.69 -11.16 17.43
N SER A 17 -2.48 -11.87 16.62
CA SER A 17 -3.01 -11.36 15.35
C SER A 17 -4.51 -11.61 15.25
N LEU A 18 -5.26 -10.60 14.82
CA LEU A 18 -6.72 -10.65 14.72
C LEU A 18 -7.18 -10.16 13.36
N VAL A 19 -8.16 -10.85 12.78
CA VAL A 19 -8.85 -10.37 11.59
C VAL A 19 -9.90 -9.37 12.03
N VAL A 20 -9.89 -8.18 11.43
CA VAL A 20 -10.76 -7.08 11.83
C VAL A 20 -11.41 -6.42 10.63
N HIS A 21 -12.56 -5.83 10.88
CA HIS A 21 -13.26 -4.90 10.02
C HIS A 21 -13.03 -3.47 10.51
N ALA A 22 -12.66 -2.55 9.63
CA ALA A 22 -12.44 -1.15 9.93
C ALA A 22 -13.36 -0.29 9.04
N PRO A 23 -14.56 0.09 9.53
CA PRO A 23 -15.56 0.80 8.73
C PRO A 23 -15.18 2.26 8.44
N GLY A 24 -14.24 2.85 9.19
CA GLY A 24 -13.81 4.24 9.02
C GLY A 24 -12.91 4.51 7.82
N VAL A 25 -12.50 3.47 7.12
CA VAL A 25 -11.46 3.56 6.10
C VAL A 25 -11.70 2.58 4.96
N GLN A 26 -11.16 2.89 3.79
CA GLN A 26 -11.22 2.04 2.60
C GLN A 26 -9.84 1.82 1.98
N LEU A 27 -9.67 0.67 1.31
CA LEU A 27 -8.49 0.37 0.51
C LEU A 27 -8.49 1.21 -0.79
N ALA A 28 -7.36 1.85 -1.09
CA ALA A 28 -7.12 2.50 -2.37
C ALA A 28 -5.76 2.07 -2.94
N PHE A 29 -5.55 2.24 -4.25
CA PHE A 29 -4.26 2.00 -4.92
C PHE A 29 -3.73 3.30 -5.53
N ASP A 30 -3.54 4.31 -4.69
CA ASP A 30 -3.19 5.67 -5.10
C ASP A 30 -1.73 6.05 -4.79
N LEU A 31 -0.95 5.17 -4.16
CA LEU A 31 0.45 5.45 -3.90
C LEU A 31 1.30 5.16 -5.13
N PRO A 32 2.11 6.14 -5.59
CA PRO A 32 2.99 5.96 -6.72
C PRO A 32 4.11 4.98 -6.41
N GLY A 33 4.23 3.95 -7.24
CA GLY A 33 5.44 3.14 -7.33
C GLY A 33 6.25 3.51 -8.57
N LEU A 34 6.76 2.51 -9.29
CA LEU A 34 7.54 2.69 -10.52
C LEU A 34 6.66 2.39 -11.74
N PRO A 35 6.51 3.34 -12.69
CA PRO A 35 5.82 3.08 -13.95
C PRO A 35 6.37 1.86 -14.67
N TYR A 36 5.50 1.14 -15.39
CA TYR A 36 5.81 -0.08 -16.16
C TYR A 36 6.22 -1.31 -15.35
N ALA A 37 6.44 -1.19 -14.04
CA ALA A 37 6.82 -2.30 -13.15
C ALA A 37 5.78 -2.54 -12.06
N GLU A 38 5.74 -1.66 -11.06
CA GLU A 38 4.81 -1.70 -9.93
C GLU A 38 4.24 -0.30 -9.73
N PRO A 39 3.29 0.10 -10.58
CA PRO A 39 2.95 1.51 -10.70
C PRO A 39 2.15 2.04 -9.52
N ARG A 40 1.35 1.19 -8.85
CA ARG A 40 0.49 1.59 -7.73
C ARG A 40 0.61 0.64 -6.55
N PHE A 41 0.69 1.20 -5.35
CA PHE A 41 0.66 0.50 -4.07
C PHE A 41 -0.57 0.88 -3.24
N ALA A 42 -0.89 0.02 -2.26
CA ALA A 42 -2.04 0.21 -1.39
C ALA A 42 -1.86 1.42 -0.47
N ASN A 43 -2.94 2.17 -0.30
CA ASN A 43 -3.15 3.17 0.73
C ASN A 43 -4.45 2.87 1.45
N VAL A 44 -4.66 3.62 2.52
CA VAL A 44 -5.93 3.71 3.20
C VAL A 44 -6.53 5.09 2.92
N VAL A 45 -7.83 5.19 2.68
CA VAL A 45 -8.53 6.48 2.53
C VAL A 45 -9.60 6.57 3.62
N LEU A 46 -9.65 7.71 4.31
CA LEU A 46 -10.67 7.99 5.31
C LEU A 46 -12.03 8.17 4.62
N LEU A 47 -13.05 7.50 5.14
CA LEU A 47 -14.42 7.63 4.68
C LEU A 47 -15.13 8.77 5.42
N SER A 48 -16.01 9.49 4.72
CA SER A 48 -16.88 10.49 5.35
C SER A 48 -17.88 9.81 6.29
N ASP A 49 -18.41 10.52 7.29
CA ASP A 49 -19.37 9.92 8.23
C ASP A 49 -20.60 9.32 7.54
N LYS A 50 -21.05 9.93 6.43
CA LYS A 50 -22.13 9.41 5.59
C LYS A 50 -21.76 8.06 4.95
N ASP A 51 -20.55 7.95 4.41
CA ASP A 51 -20.06 6.72 3.79
C ASP A 51 -19.79 5.63 4.83
N ARG A 52 -19.33 6.00 6.03
CA ARG A 52 -19.14 5.10 7.17
C ARG A 52 -20.45 4.48 7.63
N LEU A 53 -21.51 5.29 7.76
CA LEU A 53 -22.85 4.82 8.16
C LEU A 53 -23.48 3.89 7.11
N ALA A 54 -23.12 4.03 5.83
CA ALA A 54 -23.55 3.14 4.76
C ALA A 54 -22.79 1.80 4.74
N CYS A 55 -21.65 1.68 5.44
CA CYS A 55 -20.84 0.47 5.52
C CYS A 55 -21.44 -0.55 6.49
N HIS A 56 -22.54 -1.21 6.13
CA HIS A 56 -23.06 -2.34 6.92
C HIS A 56 -22.28 -3.63 6.61
N TRP A 57 -21.65 -4.24 7.63
CA TRP A 57 -21.09 -5.58 7.49
C TRP A 57 -22.22 -6.60 7.35
N ASP A 58 -22.39 -7.13 6.14
CA ASP A 58 -23.33 -8.22 5.86
C ASP A 58 -22.61 -9.28 5.04
N GLU A 59 -22.35 -10.45 5.61
CA GLU A 59 -21.60 -11.50 4.93
C GLU A 59 -22.31 -12.02 3.66
N THR A 60 -23.62 -11.77 3.53
CA THR A 60 -24.47 -12.28 2.44
C THR A 60 -24.64 -11.33 1.24
N SER A 61 -24.20 -10.07 1.32
CA SER A 61 -24.48 -9.11 0.24
C SER A 61 -23.60 -9.32 -1.01
N GLU A 62 -24.22 -9.42 -2.19
CA GLU A 62 -23.55 -9.51 -3.50
C GLU A 62 -23.05 -8.16 -4.07
N ARG A 63 -23.22 -7.04 -3.35
CA ARG A 63 -22.81 -5.70 -3.82
C ARG A 63 -21.29 -5.59 -3.99
N PRO A 64 -20.79 -4.72 -4.89
CA PRO A 64 -19.38 -4.31 -4.91
C PRO A 64 -18.94 -3.89 -3.50
N TRP A 65 -17.73 -4.26 -3.10
CA TRP A 65 -17.26 -4.06 -1.74
C TRP A 65 -17.23 -2.57 -1.34
N GLY A 66 -18.21 -2.17 -0.55
CA GLY A 66 -18.33 -0.83 0.02
C GLY A 66 -18.35 -0.84 1.55
N LYS A 67 -17.84 -1.90 2.17
CA LYS A 67 -17.94 -2.14 3.62
C LYS A 67 -16.63 -1.81 4.32
N GLY A 68 -16.05 -0.65 4.06
CA GLY A 68 -14.75 -0.27 4.64
C GLY A 68 -13.60 -1.24 4.34
N LEU A 69 -12.63 -1.33 5.24
CA LEU A 69 -11.41 -2.13 5.08
C LEU A 69 -11.50 -3.39 5.94
N VAL A 70 -11.15 -4.55 5.39
CA VAL A 70 -10.86 -5.75 6.19
C VAL A 70 -9.37 -5.94 6.21
N GLY A 71 -8.83 -6.22 7.39
CA GLY A 71 -7.41 -6.42 7.55
C GLY A 71 -7.05 -7.26 8.75
N VAL A 72 -5.77 -7.19 9.11
CA VAL A 72 -5.21 -7.93 10.25
C VAL A 72 -4.52 -6.95 11.17
N VAL A 73 -4.94 -6.93 12.43
CA VAL A 73 -4.28 -6.20 13.51
C VAL A 73 -3.26 -7.11 14.15
N TYR A 74 -2.05 -6.59 14.34
CA TYR A 74 -0.96 -7.28 15.02
C TYR A 74 -0.64 -6.56 16.33
N LEU A 75 -0.69 -7.29 17.45
CA LEU A 75 -0.14 -6.83 18.71
C LEU A 75 1.37 -7.07 18.68
N VAL A 76 2.14 -5.98 18.74
CA VAL A 76 3.61 -6.00 18.68
C VAL A 76 4.19 -5.23 19.86
N THR A 77 5.45 -5.51 20.19
CA THR A 77 6.19 -4.72 21.18
C THR A 77 6.52 -3.32 20.66
N LEU A 78 6.86 -2.39 21.54
CA LEU A 78 7.27 -1.03 21.14
C LEU A 78 8.54 -1.06 20.26
N ASP A 79 9.47 -1.96 20.56
CA ASP A 79 10.70 -2.13 19.76
C ASP A 79 10.39 -2.62 18.35
N ASP A 80 9.47 -3.59 18.21
CA ASP A 80 9.04 -4.05 16.89
C ASP A 80 8.23 -2.99 16.15
N MET A 81 7.42 -2.19 16.85
CA MET A 81 6.75 -1.04 16.25
C MET A 81 7.74 -0.02 15.68
N ALA A 82 8.84 0.26 16.39
CA ALA A 82 9.90 1.12 15.88
C ALA A 82 10.56 0.55 14.60
N LYS A 83 10.77 -0.77 14.53
CA LYS A 83 11.25 -1.45 13.31
C LYS A 83 10.25 -1.37 12.15
N ILE A 84 8.96 -1.55 12.43
CA ILE A 84 7.90 -1.40 11.41
C ILE A 84 7.94 0.01 10.85
N TYR A 85 7.91 1.02 11.74
CA TYR A 85 7.92 2.42 11.35
C TYR A 85 9.14 2.74 10.48
N ALA A 86 10.33 2.30 10.91
CA ALA A 86 11.56 2.43 10.15
C ALA A 86 11.54 1.82 8.73
N THR A 87 10.86 0.69 8.56
CA THR A 87 10.93 -0.10 7.31
C THR A 87 9.78 0.18 6.35
N GLU A 88 8.68 0.76 6.82
CA GLU A 88 7.56 1.23 5.99
C GLU A 88 7.76 2.66 5.46
N GLY A 89 8.89 3.30 5.77
CA GLY A 89 9.20 4.68 5.36
C GLY A 89 8.67 5.74 6.32
N GLY A 90 8.58 5.39 7.61
CA GLY A 90 8.16 6.26 8.71
C GLY A 90 8.93 7.58 8.73
N GLY A 91 8.17 8.67 8.81
CA GLY A 91 8.66 10.05 8.77
C GLY A 91 8.79 10.64 7.37
N ALA A 92 8.97 9.81 6.34
CA ALA A 92 9.19 10.27 4.96
C ALA A 92 7.92 10.26 4.11
N SER A 93 7.08 9.22 4.19
CA SER A 93 5.95 9.01 3.26
C SER A 93 4.60 8.73 3.91
N TYR A 94 4.57 8.28 5.16
CA TYR A 94 3.33 7.89 5.87
C TYR A 94 3.21 8.56 7.25
N GLU A 95 1.98 8.87 7.61
CA GLU A 95 1.51 9.30 8.93
C GLU A 95 0.85 8.09 9.62
N ILE A 96 0.89 8.07 10.96
CA ILE A 96 0.16 7.08 11.75
C ILE A 96 -1.19 7.68 12.12
N ILE A 97 -2.26 6.98 11.78
CA ILE A 97 -3.61 7.30 12.24
C ILE A 97 -4.14 6.15 13.10
N GLN A 98 -4.99 6.48 14.06
CA GLN A 98 -5.76 5.49 14.80
C GLN A 98 -7.08 5.23 14.10
N VAL A 99 -7.37 3.96 13.86
CA VAL A 99 -8.62 3.48 13.29
C VAL A 99 -9.30 2.54 14.27
N GLU A 100 -10.61 2.68 14.35
CA GLU A 100 -11.46 1.74 15.08
C GLU A 100 -11.66 0.48 14.25
N CYS A 101 -11.47 -0.66 14.88
CA CYS A 101 -11.49 -1.98 14.26
C CYS A 101 -12.36 -2.92 15.08
N HIS A 102 -13.20 -3.71 14.42
CA HIS A 102 -14.11 -4.67 15.05
C HIS A 102 -13.65 -6.09 14.69
N GLU A 103 -13.46 -6.96 15.69
CA GLU A 103 -13.03 -8.35 15.46
C GLU A 103 -14.07 -9.14 14.65
N ILE A 104 -13.61 -9.79 13.57
CA ILE A 104 -14.48 -10.63 12.72
C ILE A 104 -14.49 -12.06 13.26
N GLY A 105 -15.67 -12.69 13.30
CA GLY A 105 -15.84 -14.11 13.63
C GLY A 105 -16.35 -14.42 15.05
N LYS A 106 -16.59 -13.38 15.88
CA LYS A 106 -17.17 -13.54 17.23
C LYS A 106 -18.58 -12.94 17.40
N GLY A 107 -19.20 -12.47 16.31
CA GLY A 107 -20.52 -11.81 16.35
C GLY A 107 -20.52 -10.60 17.29
N ASP A 108 -21.60 -10.40 18.05
CA ASP A 108 -21.76 -9.30 19.02
C ASP A 108 -20.76 -9.34 20.20
N LYS A 109 -19.97 -10.41 20.33
CA LYS A 109 -18.88 -10.52 21.31
C LYS A 109 -17.53 -10.07 20.75
N GLY A 110 -17.49 -9.53 19.53
CA GLY A 110 -16.27 -9.01 18.91
C GLY A 110 -15.74 -7.81 19.70
N GLU A 111 -14.43 -7.80 19.95
CA GLU A 111 -13.76 -6.69 20.63
C GLU A 111 -13.61 -5.50 19.66
N THR A 112 -13.97 -4.30 20.12
CA THR A 112 -13.63 -3.04 19.44
C THR A 112 -12.24 -2.61 19.87
N ILE A 113 -11.31 -2.56 18.91
CA ILE A 113 -9.90 -2.28 19.12
C ILE A 113 -9.53 -1.00 18.38
N LYS A 114 -8.79 -0.10 19.03
CA LYS A 114 -8.13 1.01 18.34
C LYS A 114 -6.76 0.55 17.85
N ALA A 115 -6.57 0.53 16.54
CA ALA A 115 -5.32 0.10 15.92
C ALA A 115 -4.63 1.25 15.20
N ASN A 116 -3.30 1.25 15.25
CA ASN A 116 -2.48 2.16 14.44
C ASN A 116 -2.38 1.61 13.01
N THR A 117 -2.63 2.46 12.02
CA THR A 117 -2.38 2.15 10.61
C THR A 117 -1.55 3.24 9.95
N LEU A 118 -0.86 2.88 8.87
CA LEU A 118 -0.06 3.81 8.07
C LEU A 118 -0.92 4.38 6.95
N TYR A 119 -0.86 5.70 6.81
CA TYR A 119 -1.71 6.47 5.91
C TYR A 119 -0.90 7.57 5.24
N SER A 120 -1.06 7.75 3.93
CA SER A 120 -0.54 8.92 3.23
C SER A 120 -1.68 9.88 2.93
N SER A 121 -1.79 10.96 3.72
CA SER A 121 -2.82 12.00 3.57
C SER A 121 -2.52 12.97 2.42
N ARG A 122 -1.23 13.20 2.18
CA ARG A 122 -0.70 14.29 1.39
C ARG A 122 -1.05 14.14 -0.10
N PRO A 123 -1.85 15.06 -0.69
CA PRO A 123 -2.25 14.98 -2.10
C PRO A 123 -1.05 14.96 -3.05
N ASP A 124 0.05 15.65 -2.73
CA ASP A 124 1.28 15.67 -3.54
C ASP A 124 2.02 14.33 -3.58
N ARG A 125 1.64 13.38 -2.71
CA ARG A 125 2.22 12.04 -2.60
C ARG A 125 1.28 10.95 -3.09
N ARG A 126 0.09 11.33 -3.54
CA ARG A 126 -0.91 10.42 -4.09
C ARG A 126 -1.12 10.73 -5.55
N ARG A 127 -1.40 9.71 -6.34
CA ARG A 127 -1.81 9.88 -7.72
C ARG A 127 -3.33 9.93 -7.79
N THR A 128 -3.86 11.04 -8.29
CA THR A 128 -5.32 11.28 -8.41
C THR A 128 -5.94 10.59 -9.63
N GLN A 129 -5.12 10.27 -10.63
CA GLN A 129 -5.57 9.54 -11.81
C GLN A 129 -5.85 8.07 -11.47
N LEU A 130 -6.78 7.46 -12.20
CA LEU A 130 -6.99 6.01 -12.13
C LEU A 130 -5.68 5.28 -12.43
N GLY A 131 -5.36 4.28 -11.63
CA GLY A 131 -4.18 3.45 -11.81
C GLY A 131 -4.41 2.06 -11.22
N GLN A 132 -3.63 1.10 -11.70
CA GLN A 132 -3.80 -0.31 -11.34
C GLN A 132 -2.57 -0.80 -10.56
N PRO A 133 -2.74 -1.58 -9.48
CA PRO A 133 -1.62 -2.28 -8.84
C PRO A 133 -1.07 -3.37 -9.75
N SER A 134 0.18 -3.81 -9.52
CA SER A 134 0.75 -4.92 -10.28
C SER A 134 0.11 -6.27 -9.89
N LEU A 135 0.07 -7.22 -10.82
CA LEU A 135 -0.40 -8.58 -10.54
C LEU A 135 0.39 -9.24 -9.40
N ARG A 136 1.72 -9.08 -9.38
CA ARG A 136 2.59 -9.61 -8.33
C ARG A 136 2.17 -9.07 -6.96
N TYR A 137 1.94 -7.75 -6.87
CA TYR A 137 1.54 -7.11 -5.63
C TYR A 137 0.15 -7.56 -5.17
N MET A 138 -0.82 -7.64 -6.08
CA MET A 138 -2.16 -8.16 -5.76
C MET A 138 -2.13 -9.61 -5.28
N ASN A 139 -1.30 -10.46 -5.89
CA ASN A 139 -1.12 -11.84 -5.43
C ASN A 139 -0.59 -11.88 -3.98
N LEU A 140 0.30 -10.97 -3.57
CA LEU A 140 0.73 -10.89 -2.17
C LEU A 140 -0.42 -10.54 -1.21
N LEU A 141 -1.31 -9.62 -1.61
CA LEU A 141 -2.47 -9.25 -0.82
C LEU A 141 -3.48 -10.40 -0.72
N ILE A 142 -3.80 -11.03 -1.85
CA ILE A 142 -4.76 -12.15 -1.93
C ILE A 142 -4.24 -13.35 -1.16
N THR A 143 -2.97 -13.72 -1.33
CA THR A 143 -2.36 -14.83 -0.58
C THR A 143 -2.36 -14.52 0.91
N GLY A 144 -1.94 -13.32 1.32
CA GLY A 144 -1.97 -12.94 2.74
C GLY A 144 -3.38 -12.91 3.34
N ALA A 145 -4.39 -12.50 2.55
CA ALA A 145 -5.79 -12.54 2.98
C ALA A 145 -6.28 -13.98 3.19
N LYS A 146 -5.92 -14.91 2.28
CA LYS A 146 -6.23 -16.34 2.41
C LYS A 146 -5.49 -17.00 3.57
N GLU A 147 -4.20 -16.71 3.75
CA GLU A 147 -3.37 -17.21 4.88
C GLU A 147 -3.96 -16.84 6.24
N LYS A 148 -4.59 -15.66 6.33
CA LYS A 148 -5.20 -15.14 7.55
C LYS A 148 -6.71 -15.39 7.61
N SER A 149 -7.24 -16.22 6.71
CA SER A 149 -8.67 -16.59 6.67
C SER A 149 -9.60 -15.38 6.68
N LEU A 150 -9.28 -14.33 5.91
CA LEU A 150 -10.18 -13.20 5.72
C LEU A 150 -11.49 -13.67 5.06
N PRO A 151 -12.62 -13.01 5.34
CA PRO A 151 -13.93 -13.37 4.77
C PRO A 151 -13.89 -13.51 3.25
N GLN A 152 -14.57 -14.55 2.74
CA GLN A 152 -14.49 -14.91 1.32
C GLN A 152 -15.01 -13.81 0.40
N SER A 153 -15.98 -13.03 0.85
CA SER A 153 -16.49 -11.84 0.15
C SER A 153 -15.39 -10.79 -0.05
N TYR A 154 -14.52 -10.57 0.94
CA TYR A 154 -13.38 -9.66 0.81
C TYR A 154 -12.29 -10.21 -0.11
N VAL A 155 -12.02 -11.51 -0.03
CA VAL A 155 -11.06 -12.16 -0.96
C VAL A 155 -11.54 -12.06 -2.41
N LYS A 156 -12.83 -12.28 -2.67
CA LYS A 156 -13.44 -12.08 -4.00
C LYS A 156 -13.30 -10.64 -4.48
N PHE A 157 -13.50 -9.66 -3.58
CA PHE A 157 -13.26 -8.25 -3.90
C PHE A 157 -11.81 -8.01 -4.33
N LEU A 158 -10.82 -8.48 -3.58
CA LEU A 158 -9.41 -8.35 -3.95
C LEU A 158 -9.08 -9.01 -5.29
N GLN A 159 -9.70 -10.15 -5.59
CA GLN A 159 -9.54 -10.86 -6.87
C GLN A 159 -10.18 -10.11 -8.06
N GLY A 160 -11.19 -9.28 -7.81
CA GLY A 160 -11.85 -8.45 -8.82
C GLY A 160 -11.14 -7.13 -9.12
N VAL A 161 -10.07 -6.79 -8.38
CA VAL A 161 -9.30 -5.56 -8.64
C VAL A 161 -8.54 -5.68 -9.96
N ASP A 162 -8.72 -4.70 -10.83
CA ASP A 162 -7.97 -4.59 -12.08
C ASP A 162 -6.47 -4.45 -11.84
N VAL A 163 -5.68 -5.29 -12.54
CA VAL A 163 -4.22 -5.33 -12.41
C VAL A 163 -3.51 -4.74 -13.62
N TYR A 164 -2.41 -4.05 -13.35
CA TYR A 164 -1.52 -3.55 -14.39
C TYR A 164 -0.76 -4.71 -15.05
N ARG A 165 -0.75 -4.72 -16.38
CA ARG A 165 0.05 -5.58 -17.24
C ARG A 165 0.66 -4.75 -18.35
N ARG A 166 1.94 -5.02 -18.62
CA ARG A 166 2.56 -4.57 -19.86
C ARG A 166 1.99 -5.42 -21.00
N THR A 167 1.46 -4.77 -22.03
CA THR A 167 0.84 -5.40 -23.19
C THR A 167 1.70 -5.27 -24.44
N THR A 168 2.67 -4.36 -24.47
CA THR A 168 3.50 -4.11 -25.66
C THR A 168 5.00 -4.22 -25.36
N VAL A 169 5.78 -4.53 -26.40
CA VAL A 169 7.25 -4.52 -26.33
C VAL A 169 7.78 -3.11 -26.06
N LEU A 170 7.11 -2.08 -26.58
CA LEU A 170 7.45 -0.67 -26.33
C LEU A 170 7.39 -0.32 -24.83
N GLN A 171 6.42 -0.83 -24.08
CA GLN A 171 6.37 -0.64 -22.62
C GLN A 171 7.53 -1.35 -21.89
N THR A 172 8.04 -2.45 -22.44
CA THR A 172 9.23 -3.12 -21.90
C THR A 172 10.50 -2.31 -22.17
N ILE A 173 10.62 -1.73 -23.38
CA ILE A 173 11.71 -0.79 -23.70
C ILE A 173 11.63 0.43 -22.78
N ALA A 174 10.44 1.01 -22.59
CA ALA A 174 10.21 2.13 -21.69
C ALA A 174 10.65 1.84 -20.25
N LEU A 175 10.32 0.64 -19.73
CA LEU A 175 10.81 0.22 -18.41
C LEU A 175 12.33 0.20 -18.36
N SER A 176 13.00 -0.39 -19.36
CA SER A 176 14.46 -0.46 -19.42
C SER A 176 15.10 0.93 -19.49
N LEU A 177 14.58 1.83 -20.31
CA LEU A 177 15.06 3.21 -20.42
C LEU A 177 14.86 3.98 -19.11
N LEU A 178 13.68 3.86 -18.49
CA LEU A 178 13.38 4.51 -17.22
C LEU A 178 14.26 3.96 -16.10
N ALA A 179 14.48 2.64 -16.05
CA ALA A 179 15.36 2.00 -15.08
C ALA A 179 16.80 2.46 -15.25
N PHE A 180 17.31 2.52 -16.49
CA PHE A 180 18.66 3.02 -16.77
C PHE A 180 18.85 4.46 -16.27
N LEU A 181 17.84 5.31 -16.44
CA LEU A 181 17.89 6.70 -15.96
C LEU A 181 17.74 6.81 -14.43
N MET A 182 16.88 6.00 -13.82
CA MET A 182 16.47 6.18 -12.42
C MET A 182 17.29 5.37 -11.42
N VAL A 183 17.70 4.14 -11.77
CA VAL A 183 18.40 3.22 -10.86
C VAL A 183 19.72 3.83 -10.33
N PRO A 184 20.57 4.48 -11.17
CA PRO A 184 21.79 5.14 -10.69
C PRO A 184 21.52 6.28 -9.70
N CYS A 185 20.34 6.91 -9.74
CA CYS A 185 19.93 7.96 -8.80
C CYS A 185 19.33 7.38 -7.51
N ILE A 186 18.52 6.32 -7.63
CA ILE A 186 17.77 5.72 -6.53
C ILE A 186 18.69 4.90 -5.61
N ILE A 187 19.57 4.04 -6.15
CA ILE A 187 20.40 3.14 -5.33
C ILE A 187 21.28 3.89 -4.31
N PRO A 188 22.01 4.97 -4.69
CA PRO A 188 22.80 5.72 -3.74
C PRO A 188 21.95 6.38 -2.65
N LEU A 189 20.80 6.97 -3.01
CA LEU A 189 19.90 7.60 -2.04
C LEU A 189 19.34 6.59 -1.04
N PHE A 190 18.93 5.40 -1.49
CA PHE A 190 18.47 4.34 -0.58
C PHE A 190 19.58 3.78 0.29
N THR A 191 20.80 3.69 -0.24
CA THR A 191 21.98 3.25 0.54
C THR A 191 22.32 4.28 1.60
N LEU A 192 22.33 5.57 1.24
CA LEU A 192 22.59 6.67 2.15
C LEU A 192 21.48 6.82 3.20
N ALA A 193 20.22 6.64 2.80
CA ALA A 193 19.11 6.58 3.73
C ALA A 193 19.29 5.46 4.74
N ARG A 194 19.79 4.29 4.34
CA ARG A 194 20.07 3.18 5.27
C ARG A 194 21.22 3.48 6.23
N VAL A 195 22.32 4.06 5.73
CA VAL A 195 23.53 4.32 6.52
C VAL A 195 23.37 5.49 7.49
N LEU A 196 22.66 6.55 7.07
CA LEU A 196 22.50 7.78 7.88
C LEU A 196 21.24 7.78 8.77
N ARG A 197 20.64 6.62 9.03
CA ARG A 197 19.43 6.53 9.87
C ARG A 197 19.73 6.92 11.32
N ASN A 198 18.87 7.75 11.90
CA ASN A 198 18.93 8.12 13.30
C ASN A 198 18.41 6.99 14.22
N LYS A 199 18.50 7.17 15.55
CA LYS A 199 17.99 6.21 16.55
C LYS A 199 16.49 5.92 16.44
N LYS A 200 15.71 6.82 15.82
CA LYS A 200 14.27 6.65 15.55
C LYS A 200 14.01 5.91 14.22
N GLY A 201 15.07 5.58 13.49
CA GLY A 201 14.99 4.88 12.22
C GLY A 201 14.70 5.77 11.00
N GLU A 202 14.82 7.08 11.14
CA GLU A 202 14.55 8.06 10.07
C GLU A 202 15.85 8.48 9.38
N ALA A 203 15.83 8.61 8.05
CA ALA A 203 16.94 9.16 7.27
C ALA A 203 17.01 10.70 7.40
N PRO A 204 18.14 11.36 7.06
CA PRO A 204 18.22 12.82 7.07
C PRO A 204 17.17 13.46 6.15
N LYS A 205 16.58 14.59 6.57
CA LYS A 205 15.50 15.26 5.84
C LYS A 205 15.85 15.55 4.37
N TRP A 206 17.09 15.92 4.09
CA TRP A 206 17.55 16.18 2.73
C TRP A 206 17.56 14.91 1.86
N VAL A 207 17.88 13.73 2.42
CA VAL A 207 17.83 12.45 1.70
C VAL A 207 16.38 12.07 1.39
N GLN A 208 15.48 12.25 2.36
CA GLN A 208 14.04 12.02 2.15
C GLN A 208 13.48 12.95 1.06
N TRP A 209 13.83 14.25 1.11
CA TRP A 209 13.43 15.24 0.12
C TRP A 209 13.97 14.89 -1.28
N SER A 210 15.25 14.53 -1.39
CA SER A 210 15.87 14.14 -2.66
C SER A 210 15.22 12.88 -3.23
N THR A 211 14.94 11.89 -2.39
CA THR A 211 14.22 10.67 -2.80
C THR A 211 12.84 11.00 -3.35
N GLY A 212 12.05 11.81 -2.63
CA GLY A 212 10.75 12.27 -3.10
C GLY A 212 10.83 13.06 -4.42
N ARG A 213 11.88 13.87 -4.60
CA ARG A 213 12.11 14.61 -5.84
C ARG A 213 12.40 13.69 -7.02
N VAL A 214 13.23 12.66 -6.85
CA VAL A 214 13.51 11.67 -7.89
C VAL A 214 12.22 10.99 -8.34
N PHE A 215 11.40 10.48 -7.42
CA PHE A 215 10.11 9.87 -7.77
C PHE A 215 9.16 10.85 -8.47
N LYS A 216 9.10 12.10 -8.03
CA LYS A 216 8.28 13.14 -8.69
C LYS A 216 8.75 13.39 -10.12
N ILE A 217 10.06 13.43 -10.36
CA ILE A 217 10.63 13.57 -11.70
C ILE A 217 10.35 12.33 -12.56
N THR A 218 10.50 11.12 -12.01
CA THR A 218 10.15 9.86 -12.69
C THR A 218 8.73 9.90 -13.23
N TRP A 219 7.76 10.30 -12.39
CA TRP A 219 6.37 10.41 -12.80
C TRP A 219 6.12 11.57 -13.76
N GLY A 220 6.83 12.70 -13.62
CA GLY A 220 6.78 13.79 -14.59
C GLY A 220 7.24 13.36 -15.99
N ILE A 221 8.36 12.63 -16.09
CA ILE A 221 8.86 12.05 -17.35
C ILE A 221 7.84 11.07 -17.94
N HIS A 222 7.23 10.24 -17.09
CA HIS A 222 6.19 9.33 -17.52
C HIS A 222 4.97 10.07 -18.08
N ASP A 223 4.39 10.97 -17.29
CA ASP A 223 3.12 11.62 -17.60
C ASP A 223 3.23 12.56 -18.81
N PHE A 224 4.39 13.22 -18.99
CA PHE A 224 4.59 14.18 -20.08
C PHE A 224 5.14 13.56 -21.37
N ALA A 225 5.95 12.48 -21.28
CA ALA A 225 6.62 11.90 -22.45
C ALA A 225 6.32 10.42 -22.63
N PHE A 226 6.68 9.56 -21.66
CA PHE A 226 6.68 8.12 -21.91
C PHE A 226 5.27 7.56 -22.11
N ARG A 227 4.27 8.10 -21.43
CA ARG A 227 2.87 7.70 -21.61
C ARG A 227 2.41 7.90 -23.06
N HIS A 228 2.86 8.96 -23.71
CA HIS A 228 2.50 9.29 -25.08
C HIS A 228 3.29 8.48 -26.11
N LEU A 229 4.57 8.20 -25.83
CA LEU A 229 5.47 7.47 -26.74
C LEU A 229 5.33 5.95 -26.65
N PHE A 230 5.19 5.41 -25.44
CA PHE A 230 5.25 3.98 -25.16
C PHE A 230 3.95 3.41 -24.59
N GLY A 231 2.94 4.26 -24.38
CA GLY A 231 1.69 3.90 -23.72
C GLY A 231 1.77 3.98 -22.19
N SER A 232 0.62 3.77 -21.53
CA SER A 232 0.50 3.94 -20.08
C SER A 232 1.35 2.94 -19.30
N GLY A 233 2.14 3.45 -18.36
CA GLY A 233 2.90 2.66 -17.39
C GLY A 233 2.12 2.30 -16.13
N GLU A 234 0.84 2.67 -16.03
CA GLU A 234 0.03 2.47 -14.82
C GLU A 234 -1.40 1.97 -15.06
N VAL A 235 -1.85 1.92 -16.31
CA VAL A 235 -3.15 1.39 -16.71
C VAL A 235 -2.98 0.51 -17.93
N THR A 236 -3.52 -0.70 -17.85
CA THR A 236 -3.64 -1.63 -18.97
C THR A 236 -4.82 -1.20 -19.82
N LYS A 237 -4.59 -0.82 -21.08
CA LYS A 237 -5.68 -0.69 -22.05
C LYS A 237 -6.18 -2.11 -22.38
N ARG A 238 -7.46 -2.35 -22.15
CA ARG A 238 -8.15 -3.55 -22.63
C ARG A 238 -8.49 -3.40 -24.10
#